data_AF-A0A0C2IEH8-F1
#
_entry.id   AF-A0A0C2IEH8-F1
#
_cell.length_a   1.000
_cell.length_b   1.000
_cell.length_c   1.000
_cell.angle_alpha   90.00
_cell.angle_beta   90.00
_cell.angle_gamma   90.00
#
_symmetry.space_group_name_H-M   'P 1'
#
loop_
_entity.id
_entity.type
_entity.pdbx_description
1 polymer ?
#
loop_
_entity_poly.entity_id
_entity_poly.type
_entity_poly.pdbx_seq_one_letter_code
_entity_poly.pdbx_strand_id
1 'polypeptide(L)'
;MKSKSEVQNETEVGSVVDSLIQAIRSEDEILLRDILRQSSHDIRKATAERLPAEFTLPCLTIMVDYLMKYPKRQKKVVSWLKHLIRSKASFLCSIDNNSHSNPLRKLKLFLSSRETVLGELCRLKSRISIVLSSNAEKYCLSKSSTSPMISLVEPCDGSTQIEERIMKCVDDDPVIKEP
;
A
#
# COMPACT_ATOMS: atom_id res chain seq x y z
N MET A 1 -39.59 -8.14 5.62
CA MET A 1 -39.28 -7.41 6.86
C MET A 1 -37.88 -6.85 6.71
N LYS A 2 -37.72 -5.52 6.64
CA LYS A 2 -36.41 -4.88 6.41
C LYS A 2 -35.67 -4.81 7.74
N SER A 3 -34.43 -5.26 7.78
CA SER A 3 -33.63 -5.36 9.01
C SER A 3 -33.39 -3.95 9.58
N LYS A 4 -33.41 -3.78 10.90
CA LYS A 4 -33.21 -2.47 11.58
C LYS A 4 -31.91 -1.76 11.15
N SER A 5 -30.88 -2.52 10.78
CA SER A 5 -29.61 -2.02 10.21
C SER A 5 -29.75 -1.43 8.81
N GLU A 6 -30.64 -1.97 7.98
CA GLU A 6 -30.84 -1.56 6.59
C GLU A 6 -31.63 -0.26 6.50
N VAL A 7 -32.60 -0.07 7.40
CA VAL A 7 -33.34 1.20 7.54
C VAL A 7 -32.42 2.33 8.03
N GLN A 8 -31.53 2.05 8.99
CA GLN A 8 -30.59 3.04 9.51
C GLN A 8 -29.58 3.50 8.45
N ASN A 9 -29.08 2.58 7.63
CA ASN A 9 -28.20 2.90 6.51
C ASN A 9 -28.93 3.75 5.45
N GLU A 10 -30.22 3.52 5.20
CA GLU A 10 -30.97 4.30 4.21
C GLU A 10 -31.18 5.76 4.62
N THR A 11 -31.44 6.01 5.91
CA THR A 11 -31.54 7.36 6.47
C THR A 11 -30.19 8.07 6.47
N GLU A 12 -29.12 7.35 6.82
CA GLU A 12 -27.75 7.88 6.76
C GLU A 12 -27.35 8.27 5.34
N VAL A 13 -27.68 7.43 4.35
CA VAL A 13 -27.44 7.73 2.93
C VAL A 13 -28.18 8.99 2.49
N GLY A 14 -29.45 9.17 2.89
CA GLY A 14 -30.22 10.38 2.60
C GLY A 14 -29.55 11.63 3.15
N SER A 15 -29.17 11.60 4.43
CA SER A 15 -28.46 12.70 5.09
C SER A 15 -27.13 13.04 4.41
N VAL A 16 -26.37 12.04 3.94
CA VAL A 16 -25.11 12.25 3.22
C VAL A 16 -25.34 12.85 1.83
N VAL A 17 -26.40 12.46 1.12
CA VAL A 17 -26.77 13.08 -0.17
C VAL A 17 -27.10 14.55 0.02
N ASP A 18 -27.94 14.88 1.00
CA ASP A 18 -28.35 16.26 1.28
C ASP A 18 -27.14 17.12 1.68
N SER A 19 -26.28 16.58 2.55
CA SER A 19 -25.05 17.25 2.97
C SER A 19 -24.08 17.46 1.80
N LEU A 20 -24.01 16.51 0.86
CA LEU A 20 -23.18 16.63 -0.35
C LEU A 20 -23.72 17.71 -1.29
N ILE A 21 -25.04 17.76 -1.49
CA ILE A 21 -25.68 18.81 -2.30
C ILE A 21 -25.45 20.18 -1.66
N GLN A 22 -25.59 20.27 -0.33
CA GLN A 22 -25.32 21.49 0.40
C GLN A 22 -23.87 21.94 0.23
N ALA A 23 -22.91 21.04 0.44
CA ALA A 23 -21.49 21.34 0.28
C ALA A 23 -21.14 21.85 -1.12
N ILE A 24 -21.78 21.28 -2.16
CA ILE A 24 -21.61 21.72 -3.55
C ILE A 24 -22.19 23.12 -3.77
N ARG A 25 -23.40 23.38 -3.24
CA ARG A 25 -24.06 24.68 -3.38
C ARG A 25 -23.37 25.81 -2.61
N SER A 26 -22.79 25.49 -1.46
CA SER A 26 -22.10 26.47 -0.60
C SER A 26 -20.60 26.58 -0.90
N GLU A 27 -20.09 25.83 -1.88
CA GLU A 27 -18.65 25.71 -2.19
C GLU A 27 -17.79 25.40 -0.95
N ASP A 28 -18.35 24.67 0.02
CA ASP A 28 -17.68 24.36 1.28
C ASP A 28 -16.75 23.16 1.11
N GLU A 29 -15.47 23.46 0.81
CA GLU A 29 -14.43 22.44 0.69
C GLU A 29 -14.20 21.67 2.01
N ILE A 30 -14.49 22.25 3.18
CA ILE A 30 -14.25 21.60 4.47
C ILE A 30 -15.29 20.50 4.67
N LEU A 31 -16.57 20.86 4.52
CA LEU A 31 -17.69 19.93 4.64
C LEU A 31 -17.57 18.78 3.64
N LEU A 32 -17.24 19.10 2.38
CA LEU A 32 -17.05 18.09 1.36
C LEU A 32 -15.94 17.10 1.74
N ARG A 33 -14.81 17.59 2.25
CA ARG A 33 -13.70 16.71 2.67
C ARG A 33 -14.09 15.78 3.80
N ASP A 34 -14.88 16.27 4.76
CA ASP A 34 -15.32 15.47 5.89
C ASP A 34 -16.26 14.35 5.45
N ILE A 35 -17.22 14.66 4.56
CA ILE A 35 -18.11 13.66 3.95
C ILE A 35 -17.31 12.61 3.16
N LEU A 36 -16.35 13.05 2.35
CA LEU A 36 -15.51 12.15 1.55
C LEU A 36 -14.61 11.26 2.42
N ARG A 37 -14.30 11.69 3.65
CA ARG A 37 -13.43 10.96 4.58
C ARG A 37 -14.22 9.96 5.44
N GLN A 38 -15.41 10.30 5.90
CA GLN A 38 -16.11 9.55 6.95
C GLN A 38 -17.00 8.42 6.42
N SER A 39 -17.36 8.45 5.14
CA SER A 39 -18.32 7.52 4.54
C SER A 39 -17.81 6.06 4.37
N SER A 40 -18.65 5.10 4.77
CA SER A 40 -18.43 3.67 4.57
C SER A 40 -18.56 3.27 3.09
N HIS A 41 -18.08 2.09 2.70
CA HIS A 41 -18.15 1.66 1.28
C HIS A 41 -19.59 1.65 0.74
N ASP A 42 -20.53 1.11 1.50
CA ASP A 42 -21.91 0.93 1.04
C ASP A 42 -22.67 2.25 0.98
N ILE A 43 -22.40 3.15 1.93
CA ILE A 43 -22.95 4.51 1.92
C ILE A 43 -22.46 5.25 0.68
N ARG A 44 -21.15 5.18 0.35
CA ARG A 44 -20.62 5.86 -0.84
C ARG A 44 -21.29 5.41 -2.13
N LYS A 45 -21.50 4.11 -2.27
CA LYS A 45 -22.18 3.54 -3.44
C LYS A 45 -23.63 4.01 -3.52
N ALA A 46 -24.38 3.89 -2.43
CA ALA A 46 -25.79 4.29 -2.38
C ALA A 46 -25.98 5.81 -2.56
N THR A 47 -25.10 6.64 -1.98
CA THR A 47 -25.09 8.09 -2.17
C THR A 47 -24.79 8.46 -3.62
N ALA A 48 -23.80 7.82 -4.26
CA ALA A 48 -23.47 8.07 -5.66
C ALA A 48 -24.62 7.72 -6.61
N GLU A 49 -25.40 6.68 -6.29
CA GLU A 49 -26.59 6.28 -7.05
C GLU A 49 -27.72 7.31 -6.91
N ARG A 50 -27.97 7.80 -5.69
CA ARG A 50 -29.04 8.75 -5.38
C ARG A 50 -28.74 10.20 -5.74
N LEU A 51 -27.48 10.56 -6.02
CA LEU A 51 -27.12 11.93 -6.37
C LEU A 51 -27.81 12.38 -7.68
N PRO A 52 -28.47 13.54 -7.73
CA PRO A 52 -29.07 14.06 -8.96
C PRO A 52 -28.02 14.35 -10.05
N ALA A 53 -28.43 14.26 -11.32
CA ALA A 53 -27.53 14.48 -12.46
C ALA A 53 -26.93 15.90 -12.48
N GLU A 54 -27.72 16.90 -12.07
CA GLU A 54 -27.33 18.32 -11.99
C GLU A 54 -26.09 18.54 -11.10
N PHE A 55 -26.01 17.82 -9.98
CA PHE A 55 -24.90 17.93 -9.03
C PHE A 55 -23.74 16.99 -9.35
N THR A 56 -23.90 16.09 -10.31
CA THR A 56 -22.88 15.08 -10.65
C THR A 56 -21.63 15.74 -11.24
N LEU A 57 -21.78 16.67 -12.18
CA LEU A 57 -20.64 17.32 -12.84
C LEU A 57 -19.88 18.28 -11.91
N PRO A 58 -20.54 19.18 -11.14
CA PRO A 58 -19.87 19.99 -10.14
C PRO A 58 -19.13 19.15 -9.08
N CYS A 59 -19.78 18.10 -8.58
CA CYS A 59 -19.17 17.18 -7.62
C CYS A 59 -17.90 16.53 -8.19
N LEU A 60 -17.95 16.08 -9.45
CA LEU A 60 -16.83 15.45 -10.12
C LEU A 60 -15.65 16.42 -10.28
N THR A 61 -15.91 17.68 -10.65
CA THR A 61 -14.89 18.72 -10.76
C THR A 61 -14.17 18.94 -9.44
N ILE A 62 -14.92 19.13 -8.35
CA ILE A 62 -14.31 19.39 -7.03
C ILE A 62 -13.52 18.17 -6.55
N MET A 63 -14.02 16.94 -6.75
CA MET A 63 -13.29 15.72 -6.38
C MET A 63 -11.99 15.56 -7.18
N VAL A 64 -11.99 15.91 -8.47
CA VAL A 64 -10.79 15.85 -9.32
C VAL A 64 -9.76 16.90 -8.88
N ASP A 65 -10.19 18.14 -8.66
CA ASP A 65 -9.30 19.21 -8.21
C ASP A 65 -8.72 18.88 -6.81
N TYR A 66 -9.53 18.31 -5.92
CA TYR A 66 -9.06 17.84 -4.62
C TYR A 66 -8.02 16.71 -4.74
N LEU A 67 -8.22 15.77 -5.66
CA LEU A 67 -7.27 14.68 -5.93
C LEU A 67 -5.92 15.22 -6.43
N MET A 68 -5.95 16.26 -7.27
CA MET A 68 -4.75 16.94 -7.78
C MET A 68 -4.03 17.71 -6.68
N LYS A 69 -4.77 18.43 -5.83
CA LYS A 69 -4.22 19.23 -4.71
C LYS A 69 -3.63 18.37 -3.59
N TYR A 70 -4.25 17.22 -3.28
CA TYR A 70 -3.86 16.38 -2.14
C TYR A 70 -3.58 14.91 -2.55
N PRO A 71 -2.44 14.65 -3.21
CA PRO A 71 -2.14 13.33 -3.78
C PRO A 71 -2.03 12.20 -2.75
N LYS A 72 -1.67 12.52 -1.49
CA LYS A 72 -1.55 11.52 -0.40
C LYS A 72 -2.89 10.99 0.10
N ARG A 73 -3.99 11.72 -0.12
CA ARG A 73 -5.34 11.40 0.39
C ARG A 73 -6.23 10.69 -0.66
N GLN A 74 -5.62 10.22 -1.74
CA GLN A 74 -6.28 9.69 -2.93
C GLN A 74 -7.20 8.47 -2.71
N LYS A 75 -6.90 7.55 -1.78
CA LYS A 75 -7.60 6.24 -1.73
C LYS A 75 -9.12 6.38 -1.56
N LYS A 76 -9.57 7.24 -0.65
CA LYS A 76 -11.01 7.43 -0.38
C LYS A 76 -11.71 8.19 -1.51
N VAL A 77 -11.05 9.24 -2.03
CA VAL A 77 -11.56 10.09 -3.12
C VAL A 77 -11.68 9.29 -4.42
N VAL A 78 -10.66 8.50 -4.77
CA VAL A 78 -10.70 7.63 -5.96
C VAL A 78 -11.81 6.60 -5.86
N SER A 79 -12.07 6.08 -4.66
CA SER A 79 -13.20 5.17 -4.45
C SER A 79 -14.55 5.87 -4.64
N TRP A 80 -14.70 7.12 -4.20
CA TRP A 80 -15.88 7.94 -4.52
C TRP A 80 -16.04 8.18 -6.02
N LEU A 81 -14.97 8.62 -6.69
CA LEU A 81 -14.94 8.85 -8.14
C LEU A 81 -15.36 7.61 -8.93
N LYS A 82 -14.87 6.42 -8.55
CA LYS A 82 -15.26 5.15 -9.19
C LYS A 82 -16.76 4.89 -9.10
N HIS A 83 -17.36 5.07 -7.92
CA HIS A 83 -18.80 4.85 -7.74
C HIS A 83 -19.63 5.88 -8.50
N LEU A 84 -19.23 7.16 -8.45
CA LEU A 84 -19.93 8.25 -9.13
C LEU A 84 -19.89 8.07 -10.66
N ILE A 85 -18.72 7.81 -11.23
CA ILE A 85 -18.55 7.59 -12.67
C ILE A 85 -19.33 6.36 -13.12
N ARG A 86 -19.28 5.26 -12.34
CA ARG A 86 -20.00 4.02 -12.69
C ARG A 86 -21.51 4.19 -12.65
N SER A 87 -22.03 4.88 -11.63
CA SER A 87 -23.47 5.10 -11.48
C SER A 87 -24.03 6.02 -12.55
N LYS A 88 -23.30 7.08 -12.89
CA LYS A 88 -23.74 8.13 -13.82
C LYS A 88 -23.09 8.00 -15.20
N ALA A 89 -22.64 6.81 -15.57
CA ALA A 89 -21.92 6.55 -16.81
C ALA A 89 -22.73 6.95 -18.06
N SER A 90 -24.03 6.63 -18.09
CA SER A 90 -24.92 6.99 -19.20
C SER A 90 -24.99 8.51 -19.40
N PHE A 91 -25.16 9.25 -18.31
CA PHE A 91 -25.18 10.71 -18.32
C PHE A 91 -23.82 11.29 -18.74
N LEU A 92 -22.71 10.79 -18.18
CA LEU A 92 -21.37 11.25 -18.54
C LEU A 92 -20.98 10.94 -19.99
N CYS A 93 -21.47 9.85 -20.57
CA CYS A 93 -21.27 9.52 -21.98
C CYS A 93 -22.07 10.43 -22.93
N SER A 94 -23.21 10.94 -22.49
CA SER A 94 -24.03 11.88 -23.29
C SER A 94 -23.47 13.31 -23.32
N ILE A 95 -22.53 13.65 -22.44
CA ILE A 95 -21.91 14.97 -22.39
C ILE A 95 -20.70 15.00 -23.33
N ASP A 96 -20.57 16.07 -24.10
CA ASP A 96 -19.41 16.28 -24.97
C ASP A 96 -18.11 16.35 -24.16
N ASN A 97 -17.29 15.31 -24.30
CA ASN A 97 -16.06 15.13 -23.53
C ASN A 97 -14.86 15.96 -24.04
N ASN A 98 -15.05 16.69 -25.13
CA ASN A 98 -13.99 17.44 -25.80
C ASN A 98 -13.71 18.82 -25.17
N SER A 99 -14.59 19.32 -24.30
CA SER A 99 -14.36 20.59 -23.61
C SER A 99 -13.12 20.53 -22.70
N HIS A 100 -12.28 21.56 -22.77
CA HIS A 100 -11.10 21.70 -21.90
C HIS A 100 -11.47 21.81 -20.41
N SER A 101 -12.70 22.23 -20.09
CA SER A 101 -13.22 22.30 -18.72
C SER A 101 -13.77 20.97 -18.21
N ASN A 102 -13.81 19.91 -19.04
CA ASN A 102 -14.40 18.64 -18.63
C ASN A 102 -13.54 17.96 -17.55
N PRO A 103 -14.11 17.66 -16.36
CA PRO A 103 -13.37 17.05 -15.26
C PRO A 103 -12.86 15.64 -15.57
N LEU A 104 -13.49 14.89 -16.49
CA LEU A 104 -13.00 13.59 -16.95
C LEU A 104 -11.71 13.72 -17.76
N ARG A 105 -11.60 14.75 -18.60
CA ARG A 105 -10.37 15.05 -19.35
C ARG A 105 -9.23 15.41 -18.39
N LYS A 106 -9.50 16.29 -17.41
CA LYS A 106 -8.52 16.63 -16.35
C LYS A 106 -8.06 15.38 -15.60
N LEU A 107 -8.99 14.53 -15.18
CA LEU A 107 -8.69 13.28 -14.49
C LEU A 107 -7.84 12.33 -15.35
N LYS A 108 -8.16 12.18 -16.64
CA LYS A 108 -7.38 11.35 -17.58
C LYS A 108 -5.94 11.84 -17.67
N LEU A 109 -5.74 13.14 -17.90
CA LEU A 109 -4.40 13.73 -18.00
C LEU A 109 -3.58 13.53 -16.71
N PHE A 110 -4.23 13.70 -15.56
CA PHE A 110 -3.60 13.48 -14.26
C PHE A 110 -3.22 12.02 -13.99
N LEU A 111 -4.04 11.06 -14.44
CA LEU A 111 -3.71 9.64 -14.31
C LEU A 111 -2.58 9.24 -15.25
N SER A 112 -2.61 9.71 -16.51
CA SER A 112 -1.55 9.44 -17.47
C SER A 112 -0.19 9.99 -17.01
N SER A 113 -0.14 11.17 -16.39
CA SER A 113 1.12 11.71 -15.86
C SER A 113 1.67 10.93 -14.66
N ARG A 114 0.81 10.23 -13.91
CA ARG A 114 1.25 9.36 -12.81
C ARG A 114 1.72 8.00 -13.30
N GLU A 115 1.10 7.49 -14.34
CA GLU A 115 1.48 6.23 -14.97
C GLU A 115 2.91 6.28 -15.51
N THR A 116 3.30 7.38 -16.16
CA THR A 116 4.67 7.57 -16.66
C THR A 116 5.70 7.57 -15.53
N VAL A 117 5.42 8.28 -14.43
CA VAL A 117 6.31 8.35 -13.27
C VAL A 117 6.39 7.02 -12.51
N LEU A 118 5.30 6.23 -12.50
CA LEU A 118 5.27 4.93 -11.82
C LEU A 118 6.32 3.96 -12.39
N GLY A 119 6.50 3.94 -13.71
CA GLY A 119 7.51 3.10 -14.36
C GLY A 119 8.93 3.43 -13.88
N GLU A 120 9.27 4.72 -13.84
CA GLU A 120 10.57 5.20 -13.38
C GLU A 120 10.79 4.94 -11.88
N LEU A 121 9.76 5.11 -11.04
CA LEU A 121 9.82 4.79 -9.62
C LEU A 121 10.02 3.29 -9.36
N CYS A 122 9.39 2.41 -10.15
CA CYS A 122 9.59 0.98 -10.06
C CYS A 122 11.03 0.58 -10.41
N ARG A 123 11.61 1.18 -11.46
CA ARG A 123 13.02 0.99 -11.83
C ARG A 123 13.96 1.44 -10.72
N LEU A 124 13.70 2.63 -10.15
CA LEU A 124 14.49 3.15 -9.03
C LEU A 124 14.39 2.26 -7.80
N LYS A 125 13.17 1.85 -7.43
CA LYS A 125 12.93 0.91 -6.31
C LYS A 125 13.70 -0.38 -6.49
N SER A 126 13.70 -0.95 -7.70
CA SER A 126 14.45 -2.17 -8.02
C SER A 126 15.96 -1.97 -7.81
N ARG A 127 16.53 -0.89 -8.34
CA ARG A 127 17.95 -0.57 -8.16
C ARG A 127 18.33 -0.36 -6.69
N ILE A 128 17.51 0.37 -5.93
CA ILE A 128 17.70 0.56 -4.49
C ILE A 128 17.64 -0.79 -3.77
N SER A 129 16.68 -1.66 -4.12
CA SER A 129 16.56 -2.99 -3.53
C SER A 129 17.80 -3.84 -3.76
N ILE A 130 18.38 -3.81 -4.97
CA ILE A 130 19.61 -4.55 -5.31
C ILE A 130 20.78 -4.05 -4.46
N VAL A 131 20.95 -2.73 -4.34
CA VAL A 131 22.04 -2.13 -3.54
C VAL A 131 21.87 -2.49 -2.05
N LEU A 132 20.65 -2.43 -1.53
CA LEU A 132 20.36 -2.81 -0.15
C LEU A 132 20.62 -4.29 0.11
N SER A 133 20.18 -5.18 -0.77
CA SER A 133 20.44 -6.63 -0.67
C SER A 133 21.93 -6.94 -0.73
N SER A 134 22.66 -6.36 -1.68
CA SER A 134 24.11 -6.56 -1.80
C SER A 134 24.89 -6.10 -0.56
N ASN A 135 24.48 -4.97 0.03
CA ASN A 135 25.09 -4.51 1.28
C ASN A 135 24.74 -5.41 2.46
N ALA A 136 23.48 -5.84 2.57
CA ALA A 136 23.05 -6.76 3.62
C ALA A 136 23.82 -8.09 3.58
N GLU A 137 24.04 -8.66 2.40
CA GLU A 137 24.87 -9.85 2.21
C GLU A 137 26.30 -9.61 2.69
N LYS A 138 26.93 -8.50 2.31
CA LYS A 138 28.29 -8.14 2.74
C LYS A 138 28.40 -7.96 4.26
N TYR A 139 27.40 -7.35 4.91
CA TYR A 139 27.35 -7.21 6.36
C TYR A 139 27.11 -8.55 7.08
N CYS A 140 26.44 -9.51 6.44
CA CYS A 140 26.31 -10.87 6.97
C CYS A 140 27.61 -11.67 6.84
N LEU A 141 28.30 -11.58 5.69
CA LEU A 141 29.59 -12.24 5.49
C LEU A 141 30.69 -11.69 6.42
N SER A 142 30.69 -10.38 6.71
CA SER A 142 31.66 -9.80 7.63
C SER A 142 31.45 -10.24 9.08
N LYS A 143 30.21 -10.54 9.49
CA LYS A 143 29.91 -11.11 10.81
C LYS A 143 30.29 -12.59 10.92
N SER A 144 30.27 -13.36 9.84
CA SER A 144 30.70 -14.77 9.83
C SER A 144 32.21 -14.96 9.65
N SER A 145 32.98 -13.90 9.40
CA SER A 145 34.44 -13.97 9.17
C SER A 145 35.26 -13.70 10.43
N THR A 146 34.84 -14.24 11.57
CA THR A 146 35.77 -14.52 12.68
C THR A 146 36.11 -16.01 12.63
N SER A 147 37.31 -16.26 12.09
CA SER A 147 38.05 -17.53 11.98
C SER A 147 37.78 -18.42 10.75
N PRO A 148 38.53 -18.25 9.65
CA PRO A 148 38.98 -19.37 8.85
C PRO A 148 40.33 -19.86 9.41
N MET A 149 40.31 -20.95 10.17
CA MET A 149 41.53 -21.72 10.46
C MET A 149 41.94 -22.40 9.16
N ILE A 150 42.81 -21.75 8.39
CA ILE A 150 43.51 -22.37 7.27
C ILE A 150 44.52 -23.35 7.89
N SER A 151 44.13 -24.61 8.01
CA SER A 151 45.07 -25.70 8.29
C SER A 151 45.80 -26.02 6.98
N LEU A 152 47.04 -25.52 6.86
CA LEU A 152 48.00 -26.07 5.91
C LEU A 152 48.29 -27.52 6.32
N VAL A 153 47.69 -28.48 5.63
CA VAL A 153 48.13 -29.88 5.70
C VAL A 153 49.23 -30.04 4.65
N GLU A 154 50.48 -30.09 5.11
CA GLU A 154 51.60 -30.57 4.29
C GLU A 154 51.37 -32.06 3.96
N PRO A 155 51.66 -32.50 2.72
CA PRO A 155 51.56 -33.91 2.35
C PRO A 155 52.81 -34.64 2.87
N CYS A 156 52.68 -35.32 4.01
CA CYS A 156 53.69 -36.28 4.46
C CYS A 156 53.32 -37.68 3.94
N ASP A 157 54.14 -38.16 3.01
CA ASP A 157 54.19 -39.51 2.47
C ASP A 157 54.64 -40.52 3.55
N GLY A 158 54.15 -41.76 3.52
CA GLY A 158 54.74 -42.89 4.26
C GLY A 158 53.83 -43.68 5.21
N SER A 159 53.16 -44.69 4.64
CA SER A 159 53.16 -46.10 5.12
C SER A 159 52.45 -46.54 6.42
N THR A 160 51.37 -47.32 6.17
CA THR A 160 50.99 -48.64 6.75
C THR A 160 50.59 -48.86 8.21
N GLN A 161 49.38 -49.46 8.34
CA GLN A 161 48.93 -50.55 9.25
C GLN A 161 48.76 -50.21 10.74
N ILE A 162 47.52 -50.05 11.23
CA ILE A 162 46.61 -51.07 11.79
C ILE A 162 47.05 -51.56 13.18
N GLU A 163 46.23 -51.22 14.18
CA GLU A 163 46.05 -51.86 15.51
C GLU A 163 47.30 -51.86 16.42
N GLU A 164 47.24 -51.79 17.74
CA GLU A 164 46.30 -52.33 18.69
C GLU A 164 46.57 -51.67 20.07
N ARG A 165 45.54 -51.62 20.91
CA ARG A 165 45.56 -51.68 22.38
C ARG A 165 46.92 -51.56 23.08
N ILE A 166 47.02 -50.61 24.03
CA ILE A 166 47.36 -50.95 25.42
C ILE A 166 46.48 -50.11 26.38
N MET A 167 45.58 -50.83 27.03
CA MET A 167 44.83 -50.45 28.23
C MET A 167 45.75 -50.62 29.47
N LYS A 168 45.47 -49.83 30.53
CA LYS A 168 46.03 -49.87 31.92
C LYS A 168 47.22 -48.92 32.13
N CYS A 169 47.31 -48.05 33.14
CA CYS A 169 46.89 -48.07 34.56
C CYS A 169 46.52 -46.60 34.97
N VAL A 170 45.47 -46.30 35.78
CA VAL A 170 45.39 -46.44 37.27
C VAL A 170 46.53 -45.62 37.93
N ASP A 171 46.38 -44.62 38.78
CA ASP A 171 45.31 -44.01 39.59
C ASP A 171 45.75 -42.56 39.93
N ASP A 172 44.81 -41.70 40.34
CA ASP A 172 44.84 -40.87 41.56
C ASP A 172 43.96 -39.62 41.42
N ASP A 173 42.70 -39.78 41.85
CA ASP A 173 41.96 -38.71 42.53
C ASP A 173 42.49 -38.64 43.97
N PRO A 174 42.57 -37.46 44.63
CA PRO A 174 41.35 -37.00 45.30
C PRO A 174 41.15 -35.47 45.39
N VAL A 175 39.86 -35.08 45.33
CA VAL A 175 39.06 -34.38 46.36
C VAL A 175 39.81 -33.24 47.12
N ILE A 176 39.30 -32.01 47.20
CA ILE A 176 38.30 -31.58 48.18
C ILE A 176 37.66 -30.22 47.81
N LYS A 177 36.35 -30.19 48.03
CA LYS A 177 35.38 -29.09 48.00
C LYS A 177 35.68 -27.93 48.97
N GLU A 178 35.34 -26.71 48.53
CA GLU A 178 34.52 -25.66 49.19
C GLU A 178 34.62 -25.44 50.72
N PRO A 179 34.49 -24.19 51.20
CA PRO A 179 33.25 -23.40 51.08
C PRO A 179 33.35 -22.08 50.31
#